data_AF-A0A7X2MPH3-F1
#
_entry.id   AF-A0A7X2MPH3-F1
#
_cell.length_a   1.000
_cell.length_b   1.000
_cell.length_c   1.000
_cell.angle_alpha   90.00
_cell.angle_beta   90.00
_cell.angle_gamma   90.00
#
_symmetry.space_group_name_H-M   'P 1'
#
loop_
_entity.id
_entity.type
_entity.pdbx_description
1 polymer ?
#
loop_
_entity_poly.entity_id
_entity_poly.type
_entity_poly.pdbx_seq_one_letter_code
_entity_poly.pdbx_strand_id
1 'polypeptide(L)'
;MNDLWKLHWLEASGDVGPYKSSIVRAAELACEHLSSVTRVPRLDILVQCMPEAVIPETGFAGRAYGPTLFGLAIDPANPNLPGML
;
A
#
# COMPACT_ATOMS: atom_id res chain seq x y z
N MET A 1 -0.70 13.13 5.66
CA MET A 1 -1.05 12.71 4.28
C MET A 1 -1.56 13.88 3.50
N ASN A 2 -0.98 14.12 2.33
CA ASN A 2 -1.46 15.06 1.34
C ASN A 2 -2.90 14.65 0.94
N ASP A 3 -3.85 15.59 0.80
CA ASP A 3 -5.29 15.30 0.53
C ASP A 3 -5.57 14.59 -0.81
N LEU A 4 -4.52 14.27 -1.58
CA LEU A 4 -4.56 13.58 -2.85
C LEU A 4 -4.73 12.07 -2.70
N TRP A 5 -3.97 11.42 -1.82
CA TRP A 5 -3.97 9.97 -1.68
C TRP A 5 -4.57 9.55 -0.36
N LYS A 6 -5.49 8.59 -0.41
CA LYS A 6 -6.23 8.12 0.76
C LYS A 6 -6.05 6.61 0.93
N LEU A 7 -5.55 6.22 2.09
CA LEU A 7 -5.44 4.81 2.49
C LEU A 7 -6.74 4.37 3.16
N HIS A 8 -7.25 3.20 2.75
CA HIS A 8 -8.39 2.51 3.34
C HIS A 8 -7.91 1.17 3.88
N TRP A 9 -8.03 0.96 5.19
CA TRP A 9 -7.60 -0.26 5.85
C TRP A 9 -8.74 -1.29 5.85
N LEU A 10 -8.51 -2.45 5.24
CA LEU A 10 -9.47 -3.54 5.19
C LEU A 10 -9.03 -4.66 6.14
N GLU A 11 -9.58 -4.66 7.34
CA GLU A 11 -9.09 -5.48 8.46
C GLU A 11 -9.85 -6.80 8.63
N ALA A 12 -10.87 -7.05 7.81
CA ALA A 12 -11.67 -8.28 7.89
C ALA A 12 -10.83 -9.54 7.59
N SER A 13 -9.78 -9.42 6.79
CA SER A 13 -8.91 -10.53 6.37
C SER A 13 -7.67 -10.70 7.24
N GLY A 14 -7.51 -9.90 8.30
CA GLY A 14 -6.37 -9.98 9.21
C GLY A 14 -5.80 -8.63 9.62
N ASP A 15 -4.81 -8.68 10.50
CA ASP A 15 -4.20 -7.49 11.09
C ASP A 15 -3.06 -6.94 10.20
N VAL A 16 -3.21 -5.69 9.79
CA VAL A 16 -2.19 -4.90 9.08
C VAL A 16 -1.55 -3.83 9.97
N GLY A 17 -1.99 -3.75 11.23
CA GLY A 17 -1.59 -2.78 12.25
C GLY A 17 -0.08 -2.55 12.34
N PRO A 18 0.75 -3.60 12.45
CA PRO A 18 2.21 -3.46 12.55
C PRO A 18 2.84 -2.68 11.39
N TYR A 19 2.24 -2.70 10.20
CA TYR A 19 2.79 -2.10 9.00
C TYR A 19 2.15 -0.76 8.62
N LYS A 20 1.10 -0.33 9.32
CA LYS A 20 0.35 0.90 8.96
C LYS A 20 1.26 2.12 8.87
N SER A 21 2.14 2.33 9.84
CA SER A 21 3.05 3.48 9.86
C SER A 21 4.03 3.47 8.69
N SER A 22 4.63 2.31 8.39
CA SER A 22 5.52 2.13 7.24
C SER A 22 4.79 2.39 5.91
N ILE A 23 3.59 1.85 5.75
CA ILE A 23 2.77 2.02 4.54
C ILE A 23 2.34 3.47 4.35
N VAL A 24 1.93 4.16 5.42
CA VAL A 24 1.61 5.60 5.37
C VAL A 24 2.83 6.39 4.90
N ARG A 25 4.00 6.15 5.50
CA ARG A 25 5.24 6.83 5.13
C ARG A 25 5.62 6.57 3.68
N ALA A 26 5.54 5.32 3.22
CA ALA A 26 5.84 4.96 1.84
C ALA A 26 4.89 5.64 0.85
N ALA A 27 3.58 5.69 1.15
CA ALA A 27 2.59 6.37 0.33
C ALA A 27 2.83 7.89 0.26
N GLU A 28 3.18 8.51 1.39
CA GLU A 28 3.50 9.94 1.46
C GLU A 28 4.75 10.27 0.62
N LEU A 29 5.83 9.51 0.79
CA LEU A 29 7.07 9.68 0.02
C LEU A 29 6.84 9.47 -1.49
N ALA A 30 6.07 8.45 -1.87
CA ALA A 30 5.73 8.20 -3.27
C ALA A 30 4.90 9.34 -3.85
N CYS A 31 3.89 9.83 -3.14
CA CYS A 31 3.06 10.95 -3.57
C CYS A 31 3.89 12.23 -3.73
N GLU A 32 4.77 12.53 -2.77
CA GLU A 32 5.65 13.70 -2.81
C GLU A 32 6.61 13.63 -4.00
N HIS A 33 7.29 12.49 -4.18
CA HIS A 33 8.23 12.29 -5.26
C HIS A 33 7.56 12.43 -6.64
N LEU A 34 6.40 11.79 -6.82
CA LEU A 34 5.66 11.88 -8.09
C LEU A 34 5.13 13.29 -8.35
N SER A 35 4.74 14.03 -7.31
CA SER A 35 4.28 15.42 -7.44
C SER A 35 5.37 16.37 -7.93
N SER A 36 6.66 16.01 -7.75
CA SER A 36 7.79 16.80 -8.28
C SER A 36 7.97 16.64 -9.79
N VAL A 37 7.46 15.57 -10.40
CA VAL A 37 7.67 15.25 -11.82
C VAL A 37 6.40 15.31 -12.67
N THR A 38 5.21 15.21 -12.06
CA THR A 38 3.94 15.24 -12.77
C THR A 38 2.78 15.67 -11.87
N ARG A 39 1.62 15.95 -12.48
CA ARG A 39 0.38 16.15 -11.73
C ARG A 39 -0.16 14.81 -11.27
N VAL A 40 -0.05 14.55 -9.97
CA VAL A 40 -0.54 13.33 -9.34
C VAL A 40 -2.08 13.36 -9.22
N PRO A 41 -2.80 12.32 -9.66
CA PRO A 41 -4.25 12.24 -9.48
C PRO A 41 -4.61 11.96 -8.01
N ARG A 42 -5.88 12.20 -7.67
CA ARG A 42 -6.42 11.66 -6.42
C ARG A 42 -6.49 10.14 -6.53
N LEU A 43 -6.09 9.44 -5.47
CA LEU A 43 -5.96 7.99 -5.48
C LEU A 43 -6.50 7.40 -4.18
N ASP A 44 -7.44 6.46 -4.31
CA ASP A 44 -7.84 5.59 -3.22
C ASP A 44 -6.98 4.32 -3.24
N ILE A 45 -6.39 3.99 -2.09
CA ILE A 45 -5.51 2.83 -1.90
C ILE A 45 -6.16 1.90 -0.88
N LEU A 46 -6.60 0.73 -1.33
CA LEU A 46 -7.15 -0.31 -0.47
C LEU A 46 -6.01 -1.18 0.08
N VAL A 47 -5.79 -1.18 1.39
CA VAL A 47 -4.75 -1.99 2.04
C VAL A 47 -5.39 -3.16 2.76
N GLN A 48 -4.92 -4.38 2.48
CA GLN A 48 -5.51 -5.60 3.04
C GLN A 48 -4.48 -6.71 3.26
N CYS A 49 -4.72 -7.53 4.28
CA CYS A 49 -4.00 -8.77 4.51
C CYS A 49 -4.48 -9.85 3.51
N MET A 50 -3.59 -10.35 2.65
CA MET A 50 -3.89 -11.35 1.61
C MET A 50 -2.70 -12.29 1.36
N PRO A 51 -2.52 -13.34 2.20
CA PRO A 51 -1.34 -14.22 2.16
C PRO A 51 -1.04 -14.89 0.81
N GLU A 52 -2.06 -15.16 0.00
CA GLU A 52 -1.92 -15.85 -1.30
C GLU A 52 -1.89 -14.90 -2.50
N ALA A 53 -2.04 -13.59 -2.28
CA ALA A 53 -2.12 -12.59 -3.33
C ALA A 53 -0.94 -11.62 -3.32
N VAL A 54 0.20 -12.03 -2.76
CA VAL A 54 1.44 -11.25 -2.69
C VAL A 54 2.52 -11.83 -3.59
N ILE A 55 3.54 -11.02 -3.87
CA ILE A 55 4.78 -11.49 -4.48
C ILE A 55 5.61 -12.15 -3.36
N PRO A 56 5.98 -13.45 -3.47
CA PRO A 56 6.67 -14.18 -2.39
C PRO A 56 7.96 -13.52 -1.90
N GLU A 57 8.71 -12.89 -2.81
CA GLU A 57 10.00 -12.26 -2.56
C GLU A 57 9.91 -10.99 -1.72
N THR A 58 8.76 -10.31 -1.74
CA THR A 58 8.57 -9.02 -1.04
C THR A 58 7.51 -9.07 0.04
N GLY A 59 6.60 -10.04 0.02
CA GLY A 59 5.48 -10.14 0.95
C GLY A 59 4.37 -9.11 0.71
N PHE A 60 4.39 -8.41 -0.43
CA PHE A 60 3.29 -7.52 -0.85
C PHE A 60 3.10 -7.55 -2.37
N ALA A 61 1.93 -7.14 -2.82
CA ALA A 61 1.66 -6.90 -4.24
C ALA A 61 0.74 -5.70 -4.44
N GLY A 62 0.95 -5.03 -5.57
CA GLY A 62 0.15 -3.90 -6.02
C GLY A 62 -0.73 -4.28 -7.20
N ARG A 63 -1.97 -3.77 -7.23
CA ARG A 63 -2.85 -3.87 -8.39
C ARG A 63 -3.55 -2.55 -8.66
N ALA A 64 -3.35 -1.99 -9.86
CA ALA A 64 -4.16 -0.88 -10.34
C ALA A 64 -5.49 -1.41 -10.88
N TYR A 65 -6.60 -0.96 -10.30
CA TYR A 65 -7.95 -1.26 -10.81
C TYR A 65 -8.44 -0.19 -11.78
N GLY A 66 -7.84 1.00 -11.73
CA GLY A 66 -8.13 2.10 -12.62
C GLY A 66 -7.25 3.32 -12.31
N PRO A 67 -7.50 4.47 -12.94
CA PRO A 67 -6.68 5.67 -12.78
C PRO A 67 -6.76 6.30 -11.38
N THR A 68 -7.76 5.94 -10.57
CA THR A 68 -8.00 6.52 -9.24
C THR A 68 -8.16 5.46 -8.13
N LEU A 69 -7.94 4.18 -8.43
CA LEU A 69 -8.08 3.08 -7.46
C LEU A 69 -6.93 2.07 -7.58
N PHE A 70 -6.26 1.84 -6.46
CA PHE A 70 -5.18 0.89 -6.31
C PHE A 70 -5.42 -0.04 -5.12
N GLY A 71 -5.07 -1.31 -5.26
CA GLY A 71 -5.06 -2.29 -4.18
C GLY A 71 -3.63 -2.63 -3.78
N LEU A 72 -3.37 -2.62 -2.48
CA LEU A 72 -2.15 -3.11 -1.85
C LEU A 72 -2.49 -4.33 -1.01
N ALA A 73 -2.04 -5.49 -1.45
CA ALA A 73 -2.05 -6.73 -0.70
C ALA A 73 -0.75 -6.85 0.10
N ILE A 74 -0.84 -7.19 1.37
CA ILE A 74 0.32 -7.55 2.21
C ILE A 74 0.11 -8.91 2.86
N ASP A 75 1.19 -9.62 3.14
CA ASP A 75 1.19 -10.85 3.93
C ASP A 75 2.08 -10.68 5.17
N PRO A 76 1.49 -10.37 6.33
CA PRO A 76 2.21 -10.28 7.60
C PRO A 76 2.98 -11.56 7.99
N ALA A 77 2.58 -12.73 7.48
CA ALA A 77 3.25 -13.98 7.75
C ALA A 77 4.48 -14.21 6.85
N ASN A 78 4.64 -13.42 5.78
CA ASN A 78 5.78 -13.54 4.88
C ASN A 78 7.05 -12.99 5.55
N PRO A 79 8.12 -13.81 5.69
CA PRO A 79 9.34 -13.41 6.39
C PRO A 79 10.11 -12.28 5.69
N ASN A 80 9.87 -12.02 4.41
CA ASN A 80 10.54 -10.97 3.65
C ASN A 80 9.90 -9.59 3.85
N LEU A 81 8.63 -9.54 4.26
CA LEU A 81 7.87 -8.29 4.39
C LEU A 81 8.52 -7.25 5.32
N PRO A 82 9.01 -7.60 6.53
CA PRO A 82 9.62 -6.63 7.43
C PRO A 82 10.89 -5.96 6.87
N GLY A 83 11.58 -6.61 5.93
CA GLY A 83 12.78 -6.02 5.30
C GLY A 83 12.45 -4.97 4.23
N MET A 84 11.18 -4.90 3.80
CA MET A 84 10.75 -4.11 2.63
C MET A 84 9.86 -2.90 2.97
N LEU A 85 9.24 -2.85 4.16
CA LEU A 85 8.31 -1.79 4.58
C LEU A 85 8.80 -1.00 5.81
#